data_AF-A0A7V9M7F9-F1
#
_entry.id   AF-A0A7V9M7F9-F1
#
_cell.length_a   1.000
_cell.length_b   1.000
_cell.length_c   1.000
_cell.angle_alpha   90.00
_cell.angle_beta   90.00
_cell.angle_gamma   90.00
#
_symmetry.space_group_name_H-M   'P 1'
#
loop_
_entity.id
_entity.type
_entity.pdbx_description
1 polymer ?
#
loop_
_entity_poly.entity_id
_entity_poly.type
_entity_poly.pdbx_seq_one_letter_code
_entity_poly.pdbx_strand_id
1 'polypeptide(L)'
;MSGGNGKGVAPAAFPPPVDSPEEFIKRGLDPEDELIEVGVAIVGGGTAGLSCANRLLQLLADDPELLESLGEVPVAVVEKAKTCGGHNLSGAVMRPGPLQELFPDLSREEWRKEGFAFGEV
;
A
#
# COMPACT_ATOMS: atom_id res chain seq x y z
N MET A 1 -10.37 15.61 48.09
CA MET A 1 -8.94 15.30 47.97
C MET A 1 -8.76 14.27 46.86
N SER A 2 -8.68 14.71 45.59
CA SER A 2 -8.37 13.79 44.48
C SER A 2 -6.87 13.47 44.58
N GLY A 3 -6.54 12.27 45.05
CA GLY A 3 -5.18 11.76 45.00
C GLY A 3 -4.68 11.85 43.57
N GLY A 4 -3.55 12.53 43.37
CA GLY A 4 -2.94 12.69 42.07
C GLY A 4 -2.62 11.32 41.50
N ASN A 5 -3.40 10.87 40.51
CA ASN A 5 -3.07 9.69 39.73
C ASN A 5 -1.66 9.90 39.17
N GLY A 6 -0.80 8.90 39.44
CA GLY A 6 0.64 8.95 39.26
C GLY A 6 1.06 9.58 37.93
N LYS A 7 2.19 10.29 37.96
CA LYS A 7 2.85 10.90 36.80
C LYS A 7 2.65 10.00 35.57
N GLY A 8 1.90 10.50 34.58
CA GLY A 8 1.60 9.74 33.38
C GLY A 8 2.91 9.22 32.77
N VAL A 9 3.09 7.90 32.79
CA VAL A 9 4.30 7.31 32.24
C VAL A 9 4.11 7.21 30.75
N ALA A 10 4.99 7.85 29.98
CA ALA A 10 4.96 7.73 28.53
C ALA A 10 5.28 6.27 28.16
N PRO A 11 4.55 5.64 27.22
CA PRO A 11 4.90 4.30 26.72
C PRO A 11 6.36 4.19 26.26
N ALA A 12 6.95 5.28 25.76
CA ALA A 12 8.36 5.37 25.39
C ALA A 12 9.35 5.14 26.55
N ALA A 13 8.90 5.20 27.81
CA ALA A 13 9.72 4.88 28.99
C ALA A 13 9.92 3.36 29.21
N PHE A 14 9.17 2.53 28.47
CA PHE A 14 9.31 1.07 28.49
C PHE A 14 9.50 0.56 27.06
N PRO A 15 10.59 0.95 26.37
CA PRO A 15 10.86 0.40 25.06
C PRO A 15 11.07 -1.12 25.19
N PRO A 16 10.64 -1.91 24.21
CA PRO A 16 11.01 -3.32 24.15
C PRO A 16 12.55 -3.44 24.14
N PRO A 17 13.13 -4.52 24.67
CA PRO A 17 14.58 -4.70 24.76
C PRO A 17 15.16 -5.11 23.40
N VAL A 18 14.90 -4.31 22.36
CA VAL A 18 15.36 -4.52 21.00
C VAL A 18 15.95 -3.21 20.46
N ASP A 19 17.07 -3.31 19.77
CA ASP A 19 17.66 -2.21 19.02
C ASP A 19 17.20 -2.33 17.56
N SER A 20 16.06 -1.72 17.22
CA SER A 20 15.45 -1.94 15.90
C SER A 20 16.36 -1.57 14.72
N PRO A 21 17.13 -0.47 14.74
CA PRO A 21 18.13 -0.17 13.71
C PRO A 21 19.20 -1.23 13.52
N GLU A 22 19.66 -1.89 14.58
CA GLU A 22 20.70 -2.92 14.47
C GLU A 22 20.10 -4.31 14.16
N GLU A 23 18.91 -4.60 14.67
CA GLU A 23 18.30 -5.93 14.58
C GLU A 23 17.41 -6.14 13.36
N PHE A 24 16.73 -5.11 12.87
CA PHE A 24 15.70 -5.25 11.81
C PHE A 24 16.01 -4.48 10.53
N ILE A 25 16.98 -3.58 10.53
CA ILE A 25 17.36 -2.83 9.32
C ILE A 25 18.59 -3.48 8.68
N LYS A 26 18.34 -4.27 7.63
CA LYS A 26 19.41 -4.83 6.80
C LYS A 26 20.13 -3.69 6.05
N ARG A 27 21.46 -3.61 6.18
CA ARG A 27 22.30 -2.57 5.52
C ARG A 27 22.88 -2.98 4.17
N GLY A 28 22.51 -4.16 3.66
CA GLY A 28 22.99 -4.69 2.39
C GLY A 28 21.89 -5.46 1.66
N LEU A 29 22.11 -5.70 0.37
CA LEU A 29 21.19 -6.45 -0.48
C LEU A 29 21.23 -7.95 -0.16
N ASP A 30 20.18 -8.68 -0.54
CA ASP A 30 20.17 -10.14 -0.60
C ASP A 30 21.11 -10.64 -1.72
N PRO A 31 21.49 -11.94 -1.73
CA PRO A 31 22.24 -12.55 -2.82
C PRO A 31 21.62 -12.28 -4.20
N GLU A 32 22.42 -12.25 -5.26
CA GLU A 32 21.94 -11.91 -6.62
C GLU A 32 20.80 -12.83 -7.09
N ASP A 33 20.79 -14.09 -6.69
CA ASP A 33 19.74 -15.06 -7.04
C ASP A 33 18.42 -14.87 -6.27
N GLU A 34 18.42 -14.06 -5.22
CA GLU A 34 17.23 -13.66 -4.45
C GLU A 34 16.74 -12.25 -4.82
N LEU A 35 17.52 -11.50 -5.60
CA LEU A 35 17.14 -10.16 -6.04
C LEU A 35 16.12 -10.20 -7.18
N ILE A 36 15.11 -9.34 -7.06
CA ILE A 36 14.14 -9.07 -8.12
C ILE A 36 14.35 -7.63 -8.57
N GLU A 37 14.84 -7.46 -9.79
CA GLU A 37 14.92 -6.12 -10.41
C GLU A 37 13.53 -5.65 -10.82
N VAL A 38 13.20 -4.42 -10.43
CA VAL A 38 11.90 -3.81 -10.71
C VAL A 38 12.08 -2.36 -11.15
N GLY A 39 11.27 -1.90 -12.09
CA GLY A 39 11.30 -0.51 -12.53
C GLY A 39 10.83 0.45 -11.43
N VAL A 40 9.67 0.15 -10.83
CA VAL A 40 9.10 0.91 -9.72
C VAL A 40 8.62 -0.01 -8.61
N ALA A 41 9.11 0.21 -7.39
CA ALA A 41 8.64 -0.47 -6.18
C ALA A 41 7.68 0.41 -5.39
N ILE A 42 6.46 -0.08 -5.17
CA ILE A 42 5.42 0.56 -4.34
C ILE A 42 5.27 -0.26 -3.05
N VAL A 43 5.59 0.36 -1.92
CA VAL A 43 5.49 -0.29 -0.61
C VAL A 43 4.10 -0.05 -0.01
N GLY A 44 3.33 -1.13 0.12
CA GLY A 44 1.97 -1.16 0.67
C GLY A 44 0.89 -1.43 -0.39
N GLY A 45 0.20 -2.56 -0.28
CA GLY A 45 -0.94 -2.97 -1.11
C GLY A 45 -2.29 -2.47 -0.58
N GLY A 46 -2.30 -1.26 -0.02
CA GLY A 46 -3.51 -0.55 0.39
C GLY A 46 -4.16 0.22 -0.76
N THR A 47 -5.22 0.99 -0.48
CA THR A 47 -5.92 1.77 -1.51
C THR A 47 -4.99 2.72 -2.26
N ALA A 48 -4.14 3.48 -1.55
CA ALA A 48 -3.22 4.42 -2.17
C ALA A 48 -2.17 3.73 -3.06
N GLY A 49 -1.54 2.65 -2.57
CA GLY A 49 -0.52 1.93 -3.32
C GLY A 49 -1.08 1.24 -4.55
N LEU A 50 -2.25 0.61 -4.44
CA LEU A 50 -2.94 0.01 -5.58
C LEU A 50 -3.43 1.07 -6.57
N SER A 51 -3.97 2.21 -6.12
CA SER A 51 -4.34 3.30 -7.02
C SER A 51 -3.13 3.88 -7.75
N CYS A 52 -1.99 4.01 -7.06
CA CYS A 52 -0.73 4.43 -7.67
C CYS A 52 -0.28 3.44 -8.75
N ALA A 53 -0.27 2.14 -8.45
CA ALA A 53 0.11 1.09 -9.40
C ALA A 53 -0.79 1.08 -10.64
N ASN A 54 -2.12 1.13 -10.45
CA ASN A 54 -3.08 1.17 -11.55
C ASN A 54 -2.85 2.41 -12.43
N ARG A 55 -2.75 3.60 -11.82
CA ARG A 55 -2.58 4.83 -12.59
C ARG A 55 -1.24 4.86 -13.33
N LEU A 56 -0.18 4.37 -12.69
CA LEU A 56 1.14 4.29 -13.30
C LEU A 56 1.12 3.37 -14.52
N LEU A 57 0.52 2.18 -14.41
CA LEU A 57 0.40 1.25 -15.54
C LEU A 57 -0.48 1.81 -16.66
N GLN A 58 -1.58 2.52 -16.33
CA GLN A 58 -2.39 3.22 -17.33
C GLN A 58 -1.59 4.29 -18.08
N LEU A 59 -0.74 5.06 -17.39
CA LEU A 59 0.12 6.08 -18.01
C LEU A 59 1.21 5.44 -18.87
N LEU A 60 1.80 4.33 -18.41
CA LEU A 60 2.83 3.59 -19.15
C LEU A 60 2.26 2.87 -20.38
N ALA A 61 0.96 2.55 -20.41
CA ALA A 61 0.32 1.95 -21.57
C ALA A 61 0.38 2.85 -22.82
N ASP A 62 0.47 4.17 -22.63
CA ASP A 62 0.61 5.15 -23.70
C ASP A 62 2.09 5.34 -24.15
N ASP A 63 3.06 4.72 -23.48
CA ASP A 63 4.50 4.81 -23.76
C ASP A 63 5.20 3.43 -23.68
N PRO A 64 5.11 2.61 -24.74
CA PRO A 64 5.67 1.27 -24.76
C PRO A 64 7.20 1.22 -24.61
N GLU A 65 7.91 2.24 -25.11
CA GLU A 65 9.37 2.31 -25.01
C GLU A 65 9.80 2.52 -23.55
N LEU A 66 9.13 3.44 -22.84
CA LEU A 66 9.36 3.63 -21.42
C LEU A 66 8.99 2.38 -20.63
N LEU A 67 7.86 1.73 -20.94
CA LEU A 67 7.44 0.49 -20.29
C LEU A 67 8.48 -0.62 -20.45
N GLU A 68 9.03 -0.81 -21.66
CA GLU A 68 10.10 -1.79 -21.93
C GLU A 68 11.38 -1.46 -21.16
N SER A 69 11.73 -0.17 -21.05
CA SER A 69 12.92 0.26 -20.30
C SER A 69 12.86 -0.01 -18.78
N LEU A 70 11.66 -0.23 -18.23
CA LEU A 70 11.44 -0.59 -16.82
C LEU A 70 11.66 -2.09 -16.52
N GLY A 71 11.95 -2.89 -17.54
CA GLY A 71 12.30 -4.30 -17.41
C GLY A 71 11.09 -5.25 -17.33
N GLU A 72 11.37 -6.53 -17.03
CA GLU A 72 10.35 -7.59 -16.99
C GLU A 72 9.28 -7.32 -15.92
N VAL A 73 9.67 -6.72 -14.80
CA VAL A 73 8.76 -6.32 -13.71
C VAL A 73 8.72 -4.78 -13.63
N PRO A 74 7.91 -4.12 -14.45
CA PRO A 74 7.92 -2.66 -14.55
C PRO A 74 7.39 -1.98 -13.28
N VAL A 75 6.38 -2.59 -12.62
CA VAL A 75 5.80 -2.10 -11.37
C VAL A 75 5.57 -3.28 -10.42
N ALA A 76 6.15 -3.20 -9.23
CA ALA A 76 5.95 -4.16 -8.15
C ALA A 76 5.26 -3.49 -6.96
N VAL A 77 4.22 -4.14 -6.43
CA VAL A 77 3.56 -3.74 -5.18
C VAL A 77 3.92 -4.73 -4.08
N VAL A 78 4.56 -4.24 -3.02
CA VAL A 78 5.01 -5.07 -1.90
C VAL A 78 4.05 -4.91 -0.73
N GLU A 79 3.33 -5.96 -0.37
CA GLU A 79 2.38 -5.98 0.74
C GLU A 79 2.81 -6.98 1.81
N LYS A 80 2.72 -6.58 3.09
CA LYS A 80 3.08 -7.42 4.24
C LYS A 80 2.02 -8.48 4.54
N ALA A 81 0.75 -8.15 4.32
CA ALA A 81 -0.36 -9.08 4.50
C ALA A 81 -0.28 -10.22 3.48
N LYS A 82 -0.92 -11.36 3.83
CA LYS A 82 -1.04 -12.51 2.92
C LYS A 82 -1.75 -12.17 1.60
N THR A 83 -2.60 -11.15 1.63
CA THR A 83 -3.35 -10.64 0.47
C THR A 83 -3.38 -9.12 0.52
N CYS A 84 -3.46 -8.46 -0.64
CA CYS A 84 -3.66 -7.02 -0.71
C CYS A 84 -4.85 -6.58 0.17
N GLY A 85 -4.63 -5.54 0.96
CA GLY A 85 -5.62 -5.04 1.93
C GLY A 85 -5.89 -5.93 3.14
N GLY A 86 -5.18 -7.05 3.34
CA GLY A 86 -5.40 -7.94 4.50
C GLY A 86 -5.07 -7.30 5.86
N HIS A 87 -4.35 -6.18 5.88
CA HIS A 87 -4.13 -5.34 7.06
C HIS A 87 -4.89 -4.02 7.02
N ASN A 88 -5.75 -3.78 6.03
CA ASN A 88 -6.56 -2.56 5.99
C ASN A 88 -7.65 -2.64 7.07
N LEU A 89 -7.73 -1.60 7.90
CA LEU A 89 -8.81 -1.39 8.85
C LEU A 89 -9.42 -0.01 8.59
N SER A 90 -10.71 0.02 8.24
CA SER A 90 -11.42 1.26 7.92
C SER A 90 -12.92 1.09 8.15
N GLY A 91 -13.61 2.20 8.44
CA GLY A 91 -15.08 2.25 8.37
C GLY A 91 -15.62 2.19 6.94
N ALA A 92 -14.75 2.22 5.93
CA ALA A 92 -15.04 2.08 4.51
C ALA A 92 -16.03 3.11 3.93
N VAL A 93 -16.21 4.27 4.60
CA VAL A 93 -16.93 5.42 4.04
C VAL A 93 -15.97 6.20 3.13
N MET A 94 -16.19 6.08 1.82
CA MET A 94 -15.28 6.59 0.80
C MET A 94 -16.01 7.53 -0.17
N ARG A 95 -15.34 8.63 -0.55
CA ARG A 95 -15.83 9.53 -1.60
C ARG A 95 -15.52 8.94 -2.97
N PRO A 96 -16.51 8.71 -3.84
CA PRO A 96 -16.31 7.94 -5.08
C PRO A 96 -15.47 8.64 -6.15
N GLY A 97 -15.38 9.98 -6.13
CA GLY A 97 -14.73 10.78 -7.18
C GLY A 97 -13.35 10.27 -7.62
N PRO A 98 -12.37 10.06 -6.71
CA PRO A 98 -11.06 9.55 -7.07
C PRO A 98 -11.07 8.18 -7.77
N LEU A 99 -11.99 7.27 -7.42
CA LEU A 99 -12.11 5.99 -8.13
C LEU A 99 -12.80 6.14 -9.48
N GLN A 100 -13.71 7.11 -9.64
CA GLN A 100 -14.31 7.43 -10.94
C GLN A 100 -13.27 8.04 -11.88
N GLU A 101 -12.34 8.84 -11.36
CA GLU A 101 -11.22 9.37 -12.12
C GLU A 101 -10.22 8.27 -12.52
N LEU A 102 -9.96 7.31 -11.62
CA LEU A 102 -9.04 6.20 -11.88
C LEU A 102 -9.61 5.16 -12.86
N PHE A 103 -10.93 4.95 -12.84
CA PHE A 103 -11.64 3.99 -13.70
C PHE A 103 -12.82 4.68 -14.40
N PRO A 104 -12.56 5.57 -15.37
CA PRO A 104 -13.60 6.39 -16.00
C PRO A 104 -14.62 5.55 -16.80
N ASP A 105 -14.21 4.37 -17.27
CA ASP A 105 -15.03 3.49 -18.10
C ASP A 105 -15.93 2.53 -17.29
N LEU A 106 -15.86 2.57 -15.96
CA LEU A 106 -16.68 1.74 -15.08
C LEU A 106 -17.72 2.57 -14.35
N SER A 107 -18.99 2.24 -14.54
CA SER A 107 -20.09 2.86 -13.79
C SER A 107 -20.14 2.36 -12.35
N ARG A 108 -20.79 3.14 -11.47
CA ARG A 108 -21.05 2.74 -10.09
C ARG A 108 -21.99 1.54 -9.96
N GLU A 109 -22.75 1.20 -11.02
CA GLU A 109 -23.56 -0.01 -11.03
C GLU A 109 -22.70 -1.25 -11.32
N GLU A 110 -21.77 -1.14 -12.27
CA GLU A 110 -20.80 -2.19 -12.57
C GLU A 110 -19.89 -2.49 -11.38
N TRP A 111 -19.46 -1.45 -10.64
CA TRP A 111 -18.72 -1.66 -9.38
C TRP A 111 -19.46 -2.56 -8.39
N ARG A 112 -20.81 -2.49 -8.35
CA ARG A 112 -21.60 -3.35 -7.47
C ARG A 112 -21.68 -4.78 -7.99
N LYS A 113 -21.90 -4.95 -9.29
CA LYS A 113 -21.98 -6.28 -9.94
C LYS A 113 -20.68 -7.06 -9.78
N GLU A 114 -19.56 -6.35 -9.93
CA GLU A 114 -18.20 -6.90 -9.82
C GLU A 114 -17.70 -6.99 -8.37
N GLY A 115 -18.50 -6.59 -7.37
CA GLY A 115 -18.16 -6.72 -5.95
C GLY A 115 -17.13 -5.71 -5.42
N PHE A 116 -16.89 -4.60 -6.13
CA PHE A 116 -16.00 -3.51 -5.70
C PHE A 116 -16.60 -2.61 -4.60
N ALA A 117 -17.93 -2.54 -4.49
CA ALA A 117 -18.61 -1.68 -3.52
C ALA A 117 -19.91 -2.31 -2.99
N PHE A 118 -20.10 -2.26 -1.67
CA PHE A 118 -21.30 -2.75 -1.00
C PHE A 118 -22.12 -1.56 -0.46
N GLY A 119 -23.43 -1.55 -0.72
CA GLY A 119 -24.38 -0.57 -0.16
C GLY A 119 -25.11 0.32 -1.18
N GLU A 120 -26.32 0.73 -0.81
CA GLU A 120 -27.03 1.85 -1.42
C GLU A 120 -26.44 3.17 -0.87
N VAL A 121 -26.30 4.19 -1.72
CA VAL A 121 -26.04 5.56 -1.26
C VAL A 121 -27.35 6.31 -1.20
#